data_AF-A0A8D8RDY1-F1
#
_entry.id   AF-A0A8D8RDY1-F1
#
_cell.length_a   1.000
_cell.length_b   1.000
_cell.length_c   1.000
_cell.angle_alpha   90.00
_cell.angle_beta   90.00
_cell.angle_gamma   90.00
#
_symmetry.space_group_name_H-M   'P 1'
#
loop_
_entity.id
_entity.type
_entity.pdbx_description
1 polymer ?
#
loop_
_entity_poly.entity_id
_entity_poly.type
_entity_poly.pdbx_seq_one_letter_code
_entity_poly.pdbx_strand_id
1 'polypeptide(L)'
;MSIVYSDSETDEDSDKDAVEDDLINLFAIVQFKTKGYHKHYIGIIQNKEEDGLYRVKFMRKKSGCLFVFPDKEDISYVDKSDIVKCVSFPNMGRRGETYEFENKEIKKFHSTLH
;
A
#
# COMPACT_ATOMS: atom_id res chain seq x y z
N MET A 1 38.23 -27.38 -45.68
CA MET A 1 36.76 -27.31 -45.70
C MET A 1 36.24 -28.07 -44.49
N SER A 2 35.47 -27.41 -43.62
CA SER A 2 34.11 -27.85 -43.26
C SER A 2 33.71 -27.39 -41.85
N ILE A 3 32.74 -26.48 -41.88
CA ILE A 3 31.55 -26.38 -41.02
C ILE A 3 31.76 -25.89 -39.58
N VAL A 4 31.36 -24.62 -39.45
CA VAL A 4 30.91 -23.90 -38.26
C VAL A 4 29.82 -24.65 -37.50
N TYR A 5 29.90 -24.65 -36.17
CA TYR A 5 28.72 -24.71 -35.31
C TYR A 5 28.84 -23.59 -34.28
N SER A 6 27.97 -22.61 -34.45
CA SER A 6 27.67 -21.58 -33.47
C SER A 6 26.90 -22.23 -32.32
N ASP A 7 27.49 -22.21 -31.14
CA ASP A 7 26.78 -22.51 -29.91
C ASP A 7 26.38 -21.14 -29.31
N SER A 8 25.13 -20.76 -29.56
CA SER A 8 24.48 -19.61 -28.94
C SER A 8 23.51 -20.14 -27.90
N GLU A 9 24.02 -20.43 -26.72
CA GLU A 9 23.19 -20.62 -25.53
C GLU A 9 23.28 -19.31 -24.75
N THR A 10 22.44 -18.37 -25.15
CA THR A 10 22.16 -17.17 -24.36
C THR A 10 21.08 -17.59 -23.38
N ASP A 11 21.49 -18.06 -22.20
CA ASP A 11 20.57 -18.25 -21.10
C ASP A 11 19.99 -16.88 -20.75
N GLU A 12 18.71 -16.71 -21.09
CA GLU A 12 17.88 -15.62 -20.59
C GLU A 12 17.66 -15.86 -19.09
N ASP A 13 18.64 -15.50 -18.28
CA ASP A 13 18.42 -15.28 -16.84
C ASP A 13 17.37 -14.18 -16.73
N SER A 14 16.14 -14.62 -16.48
CA SER A 14 14.99 -13.77 -16.22
C SER A 14 15.22 -13.04 -14.89
N ASP A 15 15.87 -11.90 -14.96
CA ASP A 15 15.79 -10.84 -13.94
C ASP A 15 14.35 -10.32 -13.90
N LYS A 16 13.43 -11.06 -13.27
CA LYS A 16 12.01 -10.70 -13.16
C LYS A 16 11.47 -10.63 -11.74
N ASP A 17 12.30 -10.40 -10.72
CA ASP A 17 11.77 -10.26 -9.34
C ASP A 17 12.41 -9.14 -8.52
N ALA A 18 12.85 -8.05 -9.15
CA ALA A 18 13.61 -7.02 -8.43
C ALA A 18 13.00 -5.61 -8.44
N VAL A 19 11.68 -5.40 -8.64
CA VAL A 19 11.11 -4.05 -8.50
C VAL A 19 9.60 -4.02 -8.17
N GLU A 20 9.13 -4.57 -7.04
CA GLU A 20 7.77 -4.22 -6.53
C GLU A 20 7.65 -4.09 -5.00
N ASP A 21 8.76 -3.83 -4.30
CA ASP A 21 8.81 -3.63 -2.83
C ASP A 21 8.74 -2.16 -2.38
N ASP A 22 8.68 -1.21 -3.30
CA ASP A 22 8.73 0.23 -3.01
C ASP A 22 7.58 0.73 -2.11
N LEU A 23 6.56 -0.10 -1.90
CA LEU A 23 5.38 0.23 -1.09
C LEU A 23 5.49 -0.24 0.37
N ILE A 24 6.43 -1.14 0.68
CA ILE A 24 6.55 -1.71 2.02
C ILE A 24 6.95 -0.62 3.03
N ASN A 25 6.35 -0.67 4.23
CA ASN A 25 6.49 0.32 5.31
C ASN A 25 5.98 1.72 4.96
N LEU A 26 5.32 1.90 3.81
CA LEU A 26 4.63 3.14 3.49
C LEU A 26 3.21 3.13 4.06
N PHE A 27 2.77 4.32 4.46
CA PHE A 27 1.36 4.55 4.73
C PHE A 27 0.63 4.78 3.41
N ALA A 28 -0.54 4.18 3.25
CA ALA A 28 -1.31 4.23 2.03
C ALA A 28 -2.80 4.40 2.29
N ILE A 29 -3.46 5.01 1.31
CA ILE A 29 -4.91 5.13 1.24
C ILE A 29 -5.41 4.00 0.35
N VAL A 30 -6.18 3.11 0.95
CA VAL A 30 -6.78 1.97 0.28
C VAL A 30 -8.26 2.23 0.07
N GLN A 31 -8.76 1.89 -1.11
CA GLN A 31 -10.14 2.01 -1.48
C GLN A 31 -10.84 0.65 -1.45
N PHE A 32 -11.98 0.56 -0.78
CA PHE A 32 -12.88 -0.60 -0.86
C PHE A 32 -14.17 -0.22 -1.56
N LYS A 33 -14.55 -1.02 -2.57
CA LYS A 33 -15.82 -0.88 -3.28
C LYS A 33 -16.96 -1.41 -2.39
N THR A 34 -17.94 -0.55 -2.13
CA THR A 34 -19.22 -0.91 -1.48
C THR A 34 -20.36 -0.71 -2.48
N LYS A 35 -21.56 -1.23 -2.20
CA LYS A 35 -22.75 -1.03 -3.05
C LYS A 35 -23.05 0.47 -3.21
N GLY A 36 -22.65 1.03 -4.36
CA GLY A 36 -22.95 2.40 -4.78
C GLY A 36 -21.93 3.46 -4.37
N TYR A 37 -20.86 3.12 -3.65
CA TYR A 37 -19.83 4.09 -3.27
C TYR A 37 -18.50 3.43 -2.91
N HIS A 38 -17.46 4.24 -2.86
CA HIS A 38 -16.12 3.83 -2.46
C HIS A 38 -15.81 4.34 -1.05
N LYS A 39 -15.29 3.45 -0.20
CA LYS A 39 -14.76 3.83 1.11
C LYS A 39 -13.25 3.89 1.06
N HIS A 40 -12.67 4.86 1.75
CA HIS A 40 -11.22 5.02 1.84
C HIS A 40 -10.77 4.82 3.27
N TYR A 41 -9.67 4.08 3.41
CA TYR A 41 -9.05 3.77 4.70
C TYR A 41 -7.56 4.04 4.61
N ILE A 42 -6.96 4.38 5.76
CA ILE A 42 -5.52 4.58 5.86
C ILE A 42 -4.93 3.39 6.60
N GLY A 43 -3.85 2.85 6.08
CA GLY A 43 -3.10 1.76 6.71
C GLY A 43 -1.62 1.82 6.35
N ILE A 44 -0.83 1.02 7.05
CA ILE A 44 0.58 0.77 6.71
C ILE A 44 0.70 -0.56 5.99
N ILE A 45 1.46 -0.57 4.88
CA ILE A 45 1.75 -1.78 4.12
C ILE A 45 2.89 -2.51 4.84
N GLN A 46 2.65 -3.74 5.29
CA GLN A 46 3.64 -4.49 6.07
C GLN A 46 4.50 -5.40 5.21
N ASN A 47 3.90 -6.05 4.22
CA ASN A 47 4.58 -6.95 3.30
C ASN A 47 3.71 -7.19 2.05
N LYS A 48 4.34 -7.75 1.01
CA LYS A 48 3.68 -8.30 -0.16
C LYS A 48 3.69 -9.82 -0.05
N GLU A 49 2.57 -10.46 -0.31
CA GLU A 49 2.41 -11.91 -0.33
C GLU A 49 2.75 -12.48 -1.74
N GLU A 50 3.01 -13.78 -1.81
CA GLU A 50 3.39 -14.48 -3.07
C GLU A 50 2.30 -14.39 -4.16
N ASP A 51 1.03 -14.22 -3.77
CA ASP A 51 -0.12 -14.05 -4.67
C ASP A 51 -0.26 -12.61 -5.22
N GLY A 52 0.65 -11.71 -4.86
CA GLY A 52 0.64 -10.31 -5.28
C GLY A 52 -0.22 -9.39 -4.42
N LEU A 53 -0.87 -9.91 -3.37
CA LEU A 53 -1.64 -9.10 -2.43
C LEU A 53 -0.72 -8.41 -1.42
N TYR A 54 -1.04 -7.18 -1.07
CA TYR A 54 -0.37 -6.44 -0.02
C TYR A 54 -1.09 -6.62 1.31
N ARG A 55 -0.35 -7.03 2.35
CA ARG A 55 -0.86 -7.10 3.71
C ARG A 55 -0.82 -5.72 4.34
N VAL A 56 -1.98 -5.14 4.60
CA VAL A 56 -2.14 -3.77 5.12
C VAL A 56 -2.75 -3.80 6.51
N LYS A 57 -2.09 -3.13 7.46
CA LYS A 57 -2.60 -2.90 8.81
C LYS A 57 -3.29 -1.54 8.86
N PHE A 58 -4.59 -1.55 9.05
CA PHE A 58 -5.46 -0.38 9.02
C PHE A 58 -5.50 0.39 10.34
N MET A 59 -5.78 1.68 10.22
CA MET A 59 -5.85 2.62 11.32
C MET A 59 -7.27 3.16 11.47
N ARG A 60 -7.67 3.43 12.71
CA ARG A 60 -8.93 4.07 13.03
C ARG A 60 -8.75 5.57 13.14
N LYS A 61 -9.65 6.32 12.52
CA LYS A 61 -9.76 7.78 12.70
C LYS A 61 -10.19 8.11 14.13
N LYS A 62 -9.43 8.95 14.82
CA LYS A 62 -9.74 9.44 16.18
C LYS A 62 -10.46 10.80 16.12
N SER A 63 -9.85 11.78 15.46
CA SER A 63 -10.42 13.12 15.26
C SER A 63 -9.67 13.86 14.16
N GLY A 64 -10.34 14.66 13.33
CA GLY A 64 -9.67 15.47 12.30
C GLY A 64 -8.76 14.62 11.39
N CYS A 65 -7.45 14.87 11.48
CA CYS A 65 -6.41 14.13 10.76
C CYS A 65 -5.60 13.16 11.63
N LEU A 66 -6.07 12.87 12.84
CA LEU A 66 -5.45 11.97 13.80
C LEU A 66 -6.01 10.55 13.66
N PHE A 67 -5.09 9.60 13.55
CA PHE A 67 -5.35 8.18 13.41
C PHE A 67 -4.59 7.38 14.47
N VAL A 68 -5.10 6.22 14.83
CA VAL A 68 -4.51 5.30 15.80
C VAL A 68 -4.66 3.87 15.29
N PHE A 69 -3.73 2.98 15.62
CA PHE A 69 -3.97 1.55 15.44
C PHE A 69 -5.00 1.09 16.48
N PRO A 70 -6.03 0.32 16.09
CA PRO A 70 -7.00 -0.24 17.03
C PRO A 70 -6.37 -1.31 17.93
N ASP A 71 -6.94 -1.51 19.13
CA ASP A 71 -6.45 -2.52 20.10
C ASP A 71 -6.47 -3.94 19.52
N LYS A 72 -7.54 -4.26 18.78
CA LYS A 72 -7.61 -5.46 17.95
C LYS A 72 -7.05 -5.11 16.60
N GLU A 73 -6.04 -5.87 16.15
CA GLU A 73 -5.46 -5.66 14.84
C GLU A 73 -6.51 -5.72 13.73
N ASP A 74 -6.48 -4.70 12.88
CA ASP A 74 -7.32 -4.59 11.69
C ASP A 74 -6.39 -4.75 10.49
N ILE A 75 -6.35 -5.95 9.92
CA ILE A 75 -5.44 -6.32 8.84
C ILE A 75 -6.26 -6.93 7.70
N SER A 76 -5.98 -6.51 6.47
CA SER A 76 -6.51 -7.14 5.26
C SER A 76 -5.42 -7.28 4.20
N TYR A 77 -5.62 -8.25 3.33
CA TYR A 77 -4.90 -8.39 2.08
C TYR A 77 -5.62 -7.58 1.00
N VAL A 78 -4.86 -6.79 0.23
CA VAL A 78 -5.42 -5.85 -0.74
C VAL A 78 -4.64 -5.91 -2.04
N ASP A 79 -5.34 -5.82 -3.16
CA ASP A 79 -4.72 -5.72 -4.47
C ASP A 79 -4.01 -4.37 -4.63
N LYS A 80 -2.93 -4.36 -5.43
CA LYS A 80 -2.24 -3.12 -5.83
C LYS A 80 -3.19 -2.09 -6.43
N SER A 81 -4.23 -2.55 -7.12
CA SER A 81 -5.24 -1.71 -7.77
C SER A 81 -6.16 -0.96 -6.80
N ASP A 82 -6.32 -1.47 -5.57
CA ASP A 82 -7.10 -0.85 -4.51
C ASP A 82 -6.25 0.16 -3.69
N ILE A 83 -4.92 0.14 -3.84
CA ILE A 83 -4.02 1.13 -3.26
C ILE A 83 -4.06 2.40 -4.12
N VAL A 84 -4.78 3.40 -3.64
CA VAL A 84 -5.01 4.65 -4.40
C VAL A 84 -3.76 5.53 -4.40
N LYS A 85 -3.11 5.66 -3.24
CA LYS A 85 -1.99 6.57 -3.04
C LYS A 85 -1.20 6.25 -1.77
N CYS A 86 0.11 6.32 -1.84
CA CYS A 86 0.99 6.44 -0.66
C CYS A 86 1.01 7.87 -0.13
N VAL A 87 0.91 7.99 1.19
CA VAL A 87 0.95 9.27 1.90
C VAL A 87 2.30 9.45 2.57
N SER A 88 2.65 10.71 2.82
CA SER A 88 3.86 11.05 3.55
C SER A 88 3.82 10.45 4.96
N PHE A 89 5.00 10.23 5.53
CA PHE A 89 5.10 9.71 6.88
C PHE A 89 4.39 10.67 7.86
N PRO A 90 3.46 10.17 8.69
CA PRO A 90 2.70 11.00 9.60
C PRO A 90 3.56 11.56 10.73
N ASN A 91 3.14 12.71 11.28
CA ASN A 91 3.71 13.19 12.53
C ASN A 91 3.21 12.29 13.67
N MET A 92 4.15 11.72 14.43
CA MET A 92 3.81 10.94 15.61
C MET A 92 3.58 11.85 16.80
N GLY A 93 2.46 11.65 17.49
CA GLY A 93 2.15 12.37 18.72
C GLY A 93 3.14 12.05 19.84
N ARG A 94 3.18 12.88 20.89
CA ARG A 94 4.17 12.80 21.98
C ARG A 94 4.29 11.43 22.68
N ARG A 95 3.24 10.60 22.61
CA ARG A 95 3.19 9.27 23.24
C ARG A 95 3.37 8.11 22.24
N GLY A 96 3.57 8.39 20.95
CA GLY A 96 3.71 7.37 19.91
C GLY A 96 2.42 6.61 19.55
N GLU A 97 1.30 6.91 20.19
CA GLU A 97 0.02 6.20 19.99
C GLU A 97 -0.83 6.80 18.86
N THR A 98 -0.55 8.03 18.45
CA THR A 98 -1.35 8.78 17.47
C THR A 98 -0.49 9.23 16.30
N TYR A 99 -1.08 9.16 15.10
CA TYR A 99 -0.46 9.51 13.85
C TYR A 99 -1.28 10.63 13.19
N GLU A 100 -0.64 11.77 12.95
CA GLU A 100 -1.26 12.92 12.32
C GLU A 100 -0.77 13.04 10.87
N PHE A 101 -1.68 12.88 9.92
CA PHE A 101 -1.39 13.08 8.50
C PHE A 101 -1.75 14.51 8.08
N GLU A 102 -1.16 14.97 6.98
CA GLU A 102 -1.48 16.30 6.49
C GLU A 102 -2.91 16.37 5.93
N ASN A 103 -3.61 17.46 6.24
CA ASN A 103 -5.00 17.69 5.78
C ASN A 103 -5.19 17.50 4.26
N LYS A 104 -4.19 17.85 3.44
CA LYS A 104 -4.25 17.72 1.98
C LYS A 104 -4.38 16.27 1.51
N GLU A 105 -3.91 15.32 2.33
CA GLU A 105 -3.94 13.90 2.05
C GLU A 105 -5.30 13.29 2.40
N ILE A 106 -5.96 13.77 3.46
CA ILE A 106 -7.21 13.19 3.97
C ILE A 106 -8.46 13.88 3.41
N LYS A 107 -8.43 15.20 3.19
CA LYS A 107 -9.61 15.97 2.76
C LYS A 107 -10.20 15.50 1.42
N LYS A 108 -9.37 14.97 0.52
CA LYS A 108 -9.81 14.47 -0.80
C LYS A 108 -10.72 13.24 -0.69
N PHE A 109 -10.67 12.51 0.43
CA PHE A 109 -11.38 11.24 0.59
C PHE A 109 -12.61 11.33 1.49
N HIS A 110 -12.89 12.51 2.06
CA HIS A 110 -13.99 12.73 3.01
C HIS A 110 -15.17 13.53 2.43
N SER A 111 -15.19 13.81 1.12
CA SER A 111 -16.24 14.64 0.52
C SER A 111 -16.50 14.27 -0.94
N THR A 112 -17.46 13.36 -1.16
CA THR A 112 -18.45 13.49 -2.24
C THR A 112 -19.66 12.63 -1.90
N LEU A 113 -20.51 13.14 -0.99
CA LEU A 113 -21.94 12.88 -1.09
C LEU A 113 -22.43 13.84 -2.19
N HIS A 114 -22.69 13.29 -3.37
CA HIS A 114 -23.48 13.97 -4.40
C HIS A 114 -24.94 14.02 -3.99
#